data_AF-A0A0J8B3C7-F1
#
_entry.id   AF-A0A0J8B3C7-F1
#
_cell.length_a   1.000
_cell.length_b   1.000
_cell.length_c   1.000
_cell.angle_alpha   90.00
_cell.angle_beta   90.00
_cell.angle_gamma   90.00
#
_symmetry.space_group_name_H-M   'P 1'
#
loop_
_entity.id
_entity.type
_entity.pdbx_description
1 polymer ?
#
loop_
_entity_poly.entity_id
_entity_poly.type
_entity_poly.pdbx_seq_one_letter_code
_entity_poly.pdbx_strand_id
1 'polypeptide(L)'
;MWTCELGVSVGGPTTKVCSVEGIIRNPKYDLRREYRAHAFNPTCTIEIIVEGIERDSRKLKFVGVAALNVFTVRGAQAQPTQAQQQEFCLNSGNFQLPLYAELVRSKDVFLASSYSNLPRIPCATVLVRIVPAAKSKDLGEVLSTSTTPESAWVEKGLVSPAPSYNVG
;
A
#
# COMPACT_ATOMS: atom_id res chain seq x y z
N MET A 1 -1.26 -16.57 10.05
CA MET A 1 -1.83 -16.22 8.74
C MET A 1 -3.33 -16.40 8.84
N TRP A 2 -4.08 -15.31 9.01
CA TRP A 2 -5.53 -15.35 9.05
C TRP A 2 -6.01 -14.34 8.01
N THR A 3 -6.46 -14.83 6.86
CA THR A 3 -7.11 -14.01 5.85
C THR A 3 -8.59 -13.91 6.22
N CYS A 4 -9.05 -12.72 6.58
CA CYS A 4 -10.48 -12.43 6.62
C CYS A 4 -10.89 -12.15 5.17
N GLU A 5 -11.41 -13.18 4.48
CA GLU A 5 -11.87 -13.08 3.08
C GLU A 5 -13.23 -12.39 2.99
N LEU A 6 -13.30 -11.15 3.44
CA LEU A 6 -14.48 -10.29 3.24
C LEU A 6 -14.12 -9.21 2.23
N GLY A 7 -14.05 -9.61 0.96
CA GLY A 7 -13.84 -8.73 -0.18
C GLY A 7 -13.19 -9.45 -1.37
N VAL A 8 -13.55 -9.05 -2.59
CA VAL A 8 -12.80 -9.44 -3.79
C VAL A 8 -11.44 -8.74 -3.74
N SER A 9 -10.36 -9.48 -3.50
CA SER A 9 -9.02 -8.90 -3.46
C SER A 9 -8.53 -8.64 -4.89
N VAL A 10 -8.04 -7.44 -5.15
CA VAL A 10 -7.33 -7.15 -6.40
C VAL A 10 -5.90 -7.65 -6.22
N GLY A 11 -5.66 -8.92 -6.53
CA GLY A 11 -4.36 -9.58 -6.35
C GLY A 11 -4.18 -10.27 -4.99
N GLY A 12 -3.10 -11.05 -4.87
CA GLY A 12 -2.74 -11.75 -3.63
C GLY A 12 -1.85 -10.90 -2.70
N PRO A 13 -1.73 -11.30 -1.42
CA PRO A 13 -0.83 -10.65 -0.47
C PRO A 13 0.60 -10.69 -0.99
N THR A 14 1.35 -9.61 -0.78
CA THR A 14 2.77 -9.52 -1.15
C THR A 14 3.57 -9.22 0.12
N THR A 15 4.65 -9.97 0.32
CA THR A 15 5.55 -9.81 1.48
C THR A 15 6.95 -9.51 0.99
N LYS A 16 7.68 -8.65 1.71
CA LYS A 16 9.11 -8.39 1.49
C LYS A 16 9.81 -8.21 2.82
N VAL A 17 10.96 -8.86 2.97
CA VAL A 17 11.83 -8.67 4.13
C VAL A 17 12.65 -7.39 3.92
N CYS A 18 12.79 -6.57 4.94
CA CYS A 18 13.63 -5.37 4.86
C CYS A 18 15.12 -5.73 4.72
N SER A 19 15.94 -4.79 4.26
CA SER A 19 17.39 -5.01 4.21
C SER A 19 17.96 -5.31 5.61
N VAL A 20 18.74 -6.39 5.70
CA VAL A 20 19.33 -6.88 6.97
C VAL A 20 20.42 -5.94 7.50
N GLU A 21 21.05 -5.19 6.60
CA GLU A 21 22.10 -4.21 6.91
C GLU A 21 21.54 -2.84 7.35
N GLY A 22 20.21 -2.70 7.39
CA GLY A 22 19.53 -1.46 7.75
C GLY A 22 19.46 -1.20 9.27
N ILE A 23 19.21 0.07 9.63
CA ILE A 23 18.89 0.46 11.00
C ILE A 23 17.49 -0.08 11.31
N ILE A 24 17.33 -0.87 12.38
CA ILE A 24 16.05 -1.49 12.79
C ILE A 24 14.92 -0.45 12.96
N ARG A 25 15.27 0.79 13.32
CA ARG A 25 14.34 1.92 13.48
C ARG A 25 13.99 2.66 12.18
N ASN A 26 14.64 2.32 11.07
CA ASN A 26 14.38 2.87 9.75
C ASN A 26 14.51 1.77 8.67
N PRO A 27 13.68 0.70 8.75
CA PRO A 27 13.78 -0.42 7.83
C PRO A 27 13.37 0.02 6.42
N LYS A 28 14.18 -0.37 5.42
CA LYS A 28 13.89 -0.14 4.01
C LYS A 28 13.40 -1.43 3.38
N TYR A 29 12.22 -1.37 2.77
CA TYR A 29 11.62 -2.51 2.09
C TYR A 29 11.77 -2.40 0.57
N ASP A 30 11.66 -1.21 -0.01
CA ASP A 30 11.60 -1.03 -1.47
C ASP A 30 10.60 -1.99 -2.13
N LEU A 31 9.48 -2.23 -1.45
CA LEU A 31 8.42 -3.11 -1.94
C LEU A 31 7.61 -2.37 -2.99
N ARG A 32 7.52 -2.96 -4.17
CA ARG A 32 6.71 -2.46 -5.28
C ARG A 32 5.70 -3.53 -5.66
N ARG A 33 4.46 -3.10 -5.87
CA ARG A 33 3.39 -3.95 -6.38
C ARG A 33 2.59 -3.22 -7.44
N GLU A 34 2.35 -3.88 -8.56
CA GLU A 34 1.41 -3.43 -9.58
C GLU A 34 0.06 -4.11 -9.36
N TYR A 35 -1.00 -3.31 -9.36
CA TYR A 35 -2.36 -3.81 -9.36
C TYR A 35 -2.98 -3.51 -10.72
N ARG A 36 -3.50 -4.54 -11.38
CA ARG A 36 -4.11 -4.46 -12.71
C ARG A 36 -5.41 -5.24 -12.69
N ALA A 37 -6.49 -4.57 -13.07
CA ALA A 37 -7.81 -5.15 -13.19
C ALA A 37 -8.57 -4.39 -14.27
N HIS A 38 -9.55 -5.06 -14.89
CA HIS A 38 -10.45 -4.42 -15.85
C HIS A 38 -11.28 -3.30 -15.18
N ALA A 39 -11.72 -3.54 -13.94
CA ALA A 39 -12.40 -2.57 -13.11
C ALA A 39 -11.89 -2.71 -11.66
N PHE A 40 -11.79 -1.58 -10.96
CA PHE A 40 -11.48 -1.55 -9.53
C PHE A 40 -12.74 -1.19 -8.74
N ASN A 41 -12.88 -1.79 -7.55
CA ASN A 41 -13.88 -1.34 -6.60
C ASN A 41 -13.43 0.01 -6.00
N PRO A 42 -14.26 1.07 -6.03
CA PRO A 42 -13.93 2.36 -5.43
C PRO A 42 -13.62 2.29 -3.93
N THR A 43 -14.14 1.27 -3.22
CA THR A 43 -13.89 1.04 -1.80
C THR A 43 -12.59 0.27 -1.53
N CYS A 44 -11.75 0.01 -2.54
CA CYS A 44 -10.49 -0.71 -2.36
C CYS A 44 -9.57 -0.02 -1.32
N THR A 45 -9.08 -0.83 -0.39
CA THR A 45 -8.16 -0.43 0.68
C THR A 45 -6.92 -1.32 0.62
N ILE A 46 -5.75 -0.72 0.80
CA ILE A 46 -4.49 -1.43 1.01
C ILE A 46 -4.26 -1.53 2.51
N GLU A 47 -4.09 -2.75 3.01
CA GLU A 47 -3.62 -3.01 4.37
C GLU A 47 -2.12 -3.36 4.33
N ILE A 48 -1.36 -2.74 5.22
CA ILE A 48 0.09 -2.95 5.35
C ILE A 48 0.35 -3.43 6.76
N ILE A 49 0.72 -4.70 6.87
CA ILE A 49 1.07 -5.32 8.15
C ILE A 49 2.58 -5.33 8.26
N VAL A 50 3.09 -4.80 9.36
CA VAL A 50 4.50 -4.84 9.73
C VAL A 50 4.67 -5.92 10.77
N GLU A 51 5.52 -6.89 10.44
CA GLU A 51 5.90 -7.98 11.34
C GLU A 51 7.40 -7.94 11.61
N GLY A 52 7.78 -8.21 12.86
CA GLY A 52 9.15 -8.41 13.29
C GLY A 52 9.48 -9.89 13.38
N ILE A 53 10.71 -10.25 13.08
CA ILE A 53 11.23 -11.60 13.35
C ILE A 53 11.87 -11.58 14.73
N GLU A 54 11.26 -12.27 15.69
CA GLU A 54 11.80 -12.38 17.04
C GLU A 54 13.10 -13.19 17.03
N ARG A 55 14.16 -12.67 17.66
CA ARG A 55 15.52 -13.23 17.58
C ARG A 55 15.59 -14.68 18.07
N ASP A 56 14.99 -14.94 19.24
CA ASP A 56 15.16 -16.23 19.92
C ASP A 56 14.22 -17.29 19.34
N SER A 57 12.95 -16.93 19.14
CA SER A 57 11.95 -17.88 18.65
C SER A 57 11.95 -18.03 17.13
N ARG A 58 12.55 -17.08 16.40
CA ARG A 58 12.48 -16.94 14.93
C ARG A 58 11.05 -16.86 14.39
N LYS A 59 10.08 -16.54 15.25
CA LYS A 59 8.66 -16.41 14.86
C LYS A 59 8.38 -14.98 14.43
N LEU A 60 7.46 -14.85 13.48
CA LEU A 60 6.87 -13.57 13.14
C LEU A 60 6.01 -13.08 14.30
N LYS A 61 6.22 -11.83 14.68
CA LYS A 61 5.45 -11.11 15.69
C LYS A 61 4.88 -9.86 15.04
N PHE A 62 3.60 -9.64 15.27
CA PHE A 62 2.93 -8.42 14.83
C PHE A 62 3.59 -7.21 15.51
N VAL A 63 3.98 -6.21 14.71
CA VAL A 63 4.54 -4.94 15.20
C VAL A 63 3.51 -3.84 15.07
N GLY A 64 2.81 -3.78 13.93
CA GLY A 64 1.78 -2.78 13.69
C GLY A 64 1.13 -2.93 12.33
N VAL A 65 0.06 -2.18 12.11
CA VAL A 65 -0.68 -2.16 10.84
C VAL A 65 -0.98 -0.73 10.40
N ALA A 66 -1.00 -0.50 9.10
CA ALA A 66 -1.52 0.71 8.50
C ALA A 66 -2.54 0.36 7.42
N ALA A 67 -3.45 1.28 7.13
CA ALA A 67 -4.40 1.15 6.04
C ALA A 67 -4.43 2.43 5.18
N LEU A 68 -4.63 2.25 3.89
CA LEU A 68 -4.70 3.35 2.91
C LEU A 68 -5.79 3.07 1.88
N ASN A 69 -6.71 4.01 1.71
CA ASN A 69 -7.69 3.96 0.64
C ASN A 69 -7.03 4.22 -0.72
N VAL A 70 -7.33 3.38 -1.71
CA VAL A 70 -6.79 3.50 -3.06
C VAL A 70 -7.44 4.64 -3.84
N PHE A 71 -8.71 4.89 -3.57
CA PHE A 71 -9.51 5.93 -4.24
C PHE A 71 -10.09 6.92 -3.24
N THR A 72 -10.35 8.13 -3.71
CA THR A 72 -11.04 9.20 -2.99
C THR A 72 -12.22 9.71 -3.80
N VAL A 73 -13.23 10.24 -3.11
CA VAL A 73 -14.36 10.94 -3.74
C VAL A 73 -13.84 12.20 -4.44
N ARG A 74 -14.32 12.48 -5.66
CA ARG A 74 -13.89 13.68 -6.38
C ARG A 74 -14.25 14.94 -5.60
N GLY A 75 -13.25 15.78 -5.31
CA GLY A 75 -13.45 17.01 -4.54
C GLY A 75 -13.45 16.84 -3.02
N ALA A 76 -13.28 15.62 -2.49
CA ALA A 76 -13.16 15.37 -1.06
C ALA A 76 -11.99 14.43 -0.73
N GLN A 77 -11.41 14.57 0.47
CA GLN A 77 -10.34 13.70 0.98
C GLN A 77 -10.93 12.48 1.73
N ALA A 78 -11.98 11.88 1.16
CA ALA A 78 -12.72 10.78 1.79
C ALA A 78 -12.73 9.55 0.88
N GLN A 79 -12.67 8.36 1.48
CA GLN A 79 -12.81 7.10 0.76
C GLN A 79 -14.28 6.89 0.34
N PRO A 80 -14.55 6.42 -0.89
CA PRO A 80 -15.89 5.96 -1.27
C PRO A 80 -16.37 4.82 -0.35
N THR A 81 -17.63 4.86 0.07
CA THR A 81 -18.24 3.81 0.91
C THR A 81 -19.07 2.81 0.13
N GLN A 82 -19.39 3.10 -1.13
CA GLN A 82 -20.21 2.27 -2.00
C GLN A 82 -19.42 1.80 -3.22
N ALA A 83 -19.58 0.52 -3.58
CA ALA A 83 -18.89 -0.09 -4.71
C ALA A 83 -19.32 0.46 -6.07
N GLN A 84 -20.51 1.05 -6.17
CA GLN A 84 -21.07 1.61 -7.40
C GLN A 84 -20.80 3.12 -7.57
N GLN A 85 -20.06 3.74 -6.64
CA GLN A 85 -19.76 5.16 -6.74
C GLN A 85 -18.94 5.46 -8.00
N GLN A 86 -19.42 6.38 -8.84
CA GLN A 86 -18.78 6.73 -10.12
C GLN A 86 -17.79 7.90 -9.99
N GLU A 87 -18.11 8.88 -9.13
CA GLU A 87 -17.29 10.08 -8.96
C GLU A 87 -16.17 9.88 -7.94
N PHE A 88 -15.14 9.16 -8.36
CA PHE A 88 -13.92 8.95 -7.58
C PHE A 88 -12.67 9.17 -8.43
N CYS A 89 -11.56 9.44 -7.76
CA CYS A 89 -10.24 9.53 -8.38
C CYS A 89 -9.24 8.67 -7.62
N LEU A 90 -8.13 8.34 -8.28
CA LEU A 90 -7.01 7.66 -7.64
C LEU A 90 -6.44 8.56 -6.53
N ASN A 91 -6.26 7.99 -5.34
CA ASN A 91 -5.58 8.64 -4.23
C ASN A 91 -4.06 8.61 -4.46
N SER A 92 -3.59 9.24 -5.55
CA SER A 92 -2.18 9.24 -5.94
C SER A 92 -1.39 10.24 -5.09
N GLY A 93 -0.21 9.85 -4.64
CA GLY A 93 0.64 10.70 -3.83
C GLY A 93 1.65 9.93 -3.00
N ASN A 94 2.37 10.68 -2.17
CA ASN A 94 3.27 10.15 -1.14
C ASN A 94 2.59 10.28 0.22
N PHE A 95 2.55 9.20 0.98
CA PHE A 95 1.83 9.10 2.24
C PHE A 95 2.76 8.64 3.34
N GLN A 96 2.64 9.29 4.49
CA GLN A 96 3.18 8.83 5.75
C GLN A 96 2.01 8.33 6.61
N LEU A 97 1.92 7.02 6.78
CA LEU A 97 0.79 6.39 7.48
C LEU A 97 1.22 6.01 8.90
N PRO A 98 0.45 6.36 9.94
CA PRO A 98 0.71 5.88 11.29
C PRO A 98 0.49 4.36 11.37
N LEU A 99 1.29 3.69 12.20
CA LEU A 99 1.04 2.30 12.58
C LEU A 99 0.11 2.23 13.78
N TYR A 100 -0.83 1.30 13.74
CA TYR A 100 -1.76 0.98 14.82
C TYR A 100 -1.37 -0.34 15.47
N ALA A 101 -1.59 -0.44 16.78
CA ALA A 101 -1.16 -1.59 17.59
C ALA A 101 -2.12 -2.79 17.55
N GLU A 102 -3.24 -2.68 16.83
CA GLU A 102 -4.28 -3.69 16.77
C GLU A 102 -4.77 -3.86 15.33
N LEU A 103 -5.19 -5.07 14.97
CA LEU A 103 -5.84 -5.37 13.70
C LEU A 103 -7.35 -5.19 13.83
N VAL A 104 -7.98 -4.52 12.87
CA VAL A 104 -9.43 -4.48 12.79
C VAL A 104 -9.92 -5.83 12.29
N ARG A 105 -10.84 -6.44 13.04
CA ARG A 105 -11.61 -7.59 12.56
C ARG A 105 -12.91 -7.07 11.94
N SER A 106 -12.86 -6.67 10.67
CA SER A 106 -14.06 -6.20 10.00
C SER A 106 -14.98 -7.37 9.69
N LYS A 107 -16.27 -7.25 10.04
CA LYS A 107 -17.33 -8.15 9.55
C LYS A 107 -17.97 -7.63 8.26
N ASP A 108 -17.68 -6.38 7.89
CA ASP A 108 -18.21 -5.65 6.74
C ASP A 108 -17.07 -5.15 5.83
N VAL A 109 -17.39 -4.25 4.89
CA VAL A 109 -16.40 -3.62 3.98
C VAL A 109 -15.26 -2.98 4.78
N PHE A 110 -14.04 -3.45 4.51
CA PHE A 110 -12.83 -2.95 5.16
C PHE A 110 -12.40 -1.58 4.59
N LEU A 111 -12.58 -0.52 5.39
CA LEU A 111 -12.20 0.85 5.06
C LEU A 111 -10.95 1.29 5.82
N ALA A 112 -10.17 2.22 5.26
CA ALA A 112 -8.98 2.75 5.93
C ALA A 112 -9.33 3.45 7.26
N SER A 113 -10.51 4.07 7.33
CA SER A 113 -11.04 4.72 8.54
C SER A 113 -11.36 3.74 9.68
N SER A 114 -11.38 2.43 9.41
CA SER A 114 -11.64 1.44 10.45
C SER A 114 -10.56 1.45 11.55
N TYR A 115 -9.35 1.92 11.22
CA TYR A 115 -8.25 2.07 12.17
C TYR A 115 -8.27 3.38 12.96
N SER A 116 -9.11 4.37 12.58
CA SER A 116 -9.04 5.72 13.15
C SER A 116 -9.24 5.79 14.66
N ASN A 117 -9.93 4.82 15.26
CA ASN A 117 -10.20 4.74 16.70
C ASN A 117 -9.25 3.82 17.46
N LEU A 118 -8.31 3.15 16.77
CA LEU A 118 -7.36 2.23 17.39
C LEU A 118 -6.13 2.98 17.92
N PRO A 119 -5.46 2.44 18.95
CA PRO A 119 -4.24 3.05 19.49
C PRO A 119 -3.14 3.12 18.43
N ARG A 120 -2.66 4.34 18.17
CA ARG A 120 -1.48 4.58 17.34
C ARG A 120 -0.21 4.25 18.13
N ILE A 121 0.76 3.65 17.44
CA ILE A 121 2.10 3.42 17.98
C ILE A 121 2.88 4.75 17.85
N PRO A 122 3.35 5.34 18.96
CA PRO A 122 4.08 6.60 18.91
C PRO A 122 5.31 6.51 18.01
N CYS A 123 5.52 7.55 17.20
CA CYS A 123 6.69 7.69 16.31
C CYS A 123 6.89 6.56 15.30
N ALA A 124 5.86 5.73 15.04
CA ALA A 124 5.94 4.62 14.12
C ALA A 124 5.05 4.88 12.90
N THR A 125 5.68 5.01 11.74
CA THR A 125 4.98 5.28 10.48
C THR A 125 5.56 4.45 9.35
N VAL A 126 4.74 4.11 8.35
CA VAL A 126 5.20 3.54 7.08
C VAL A 126 5.06 4.58 5.97
N LEU A 127 6.07 4.63 5.10
CA LEU A 127 6.08 5.50 3.92
C LEU A 127 5.61 4.71 2.70
N VAL A 128 4.59 5.23 2.02
CA VAL A 128 3.93 4.55 0.91
C VAL A 128 3.68 5.56 -0.20
N ARG A 129 3.73 5.10 -1.45
CA ARG A 129 3.40 5.93 -2.61
C ARG A 129 2.41 5.19 -3.52
N ILE A 130 1.35 5.88 -3.93
CA ILE A 130 0.43 5.42 -4.97
C ILE A 130 0.73 6.23 -6.24
N VAL A 131 0.99 5.51 -7.33
CA VAL A 131 1.30 6.09 -8.64
C VAL A 131 0.32 5.52 -9.67
N PRO A 132 -0.23 6.36 -10.57
CA PRO A 132 -1.02 5.84 -11.69
C PRO A 132 -0.17 4.89 -12.54
N ALA A 133 -0.80 3.86 -13.10
CA ALA A 133 -0.09 2.92 -13.96
C ALA A 133 0.43 3.64 -15.22
N ALA A 134 1.72 3.45 -15.53
CA ALA A 134 2.35 4.06 -16.69
C ALA A 134 1.69 3.59 -17.99
N LYS A 135 1.53 4.51 -18.95
CA LYS A 135 0.95 4.22 -20.27
C LYS A 135 1.98 4.48 -21.36
N SER A 136 1.92 3.72 -22.45
CA SER A 136 2.71 3.99 -23.64
C SER A 136 2.30 5.34 -24.24
N LYS A 137 3.28 6.10 -24.74
CA LYS A 137 3.02 7.42 -25.34
C LYS A 137 2.22 7.32 -26.63
N ASP A 138 2.39 6.22 -27.36
CA ASP A 138 1.87 6.06 -28.71
C ASP A 138 0.43 5.49 -28.73
N LEU A 139 0.19 4.43 -27.96
CA LEU A 139 -1.07 3.66 -28.01
C LEU A 139 -1.89 3.76 -26.72
N GLY A 140 -1.38 4.42 -25.68
CA GLY A 140 -2.05 4.53 -24.37
C GLY A 140 -2.16 3.20 -23.61
N GLU A 141 -1.48 2.16 -24.08
CA GLU A 141 -1.45 0.83 -23.46
C GLU A 141 -0.78 0.89 -22.10
N VAL A 142 -1.33 0.17 -21.11
CA VAL A 142 -0.79 0.18 -19.76
C VAL A 142 0.48 -0.66 -19.71
N LEU A 143 1.63 0.01 -19.61
CA LEU A 143 2.95 -0.63 -19.53
C LEU A 143 3.10 -1.39 -18.21
N SER A 144 3.87 -2.48 -18.21
CA SER A 144 4.17 -3.32 -17.03
C SER A 144 5.66 -3.59 -16.91
N THR A 145 6.16 -3.73 -15.67
CA THR A 145 7.53 -4.20 -15.44
C THR A 145 7.74 -5.65 -15.90
N SER A 146 6.68 -6.45 -16.00
CA SER A 146 6.77 -7.83 -16.49
C SER A 146 7.05 -7.92 -18.00
N THR A 147 6.70 -6.89 -18.76
CA THR A 147 6.83 -6.86 -20.23
C THR A 147 7.82 -5.82 -20.73
N THR A 148 8.37 -5.01 -19.83
CA THR A 148 9.32 -3.94 -20.17
C THR A 148 10.71 -4.30 -19.64
N PRO A 149 11.78 -4.16 -20.43
CA PRO A 149 13.15 -4.33 -19.95
C PRO A 149 13.47 -3.39 -18.78
N GLU A 150 14.21 -3.90 -17.79
CA GLU A 150 14.54 -3.17 -16.55
C GLU A 150 15.27 -1.84 -16.80
N SER A 151 16.17 -1.81 -17.79
CA SER A 151 16.88 -0.59 -18.20
C SER A 151 15.96 0.57 -18.59
N ALA A 152 14.75 0.27 -19.06
CA ALA A 152 13.77 1.27 -19.49
C ALA A 152 12.73 1.62 -18.41
N TRP A 153 12.77 1.02 -17.22
CA TRP A 153 11.72 1.19 -16.21
C TRP A 153 11.60 2.62 -15.69
N VAL A 154 12.74 3.27 -15.41
CA VAL A 154 12.76 4.64 -14.90
C VAL A 154 12.32 5.62 -15.97
N GLU A 155 12.88 5.49 -17.18
CA GLU A 155 12.55 6.34 -18.33
C GLU A 155 11.06 6.26 -18.69
N LYS A 156 10.48 5.06 -18.66
CA LYS A 156 9.06 4.83 -18.95
C LYS A 156 8.13 5.09 -17.75
N GLY A 157 8.65 5.57 -16.61
CA GLY A 157 7.87 5.89 -15.42
C GLY A 157 7.24 4.69 -14.72
N LEU A 158 7.70 3.47 -15.02
CA LEU A 158 7.26 2.24 -14.35
C LEU A 158 7.80 2.14 -12.93
N VAL A 159 9.01 2.66 -12.73
CA VAL A 159 9.67 2.74 -11.42
C VAL A 159 10.09 4.18 -11.20
N SER A 160 9.70 4.72 -10.05
CA SER A 160 10.23 5.99 -9.57
C SER A 160 11.12 5.69 -8.37
N PRO A 161 12.39 6.15 -8.36
CA PRO A 161 13.26 5.98 -7.20
C PRO A 161 12.63 6.56 -5.92
N ALA A 162 12.98 5.98 -4.77
CA ALA A 162 12.62 6.57 -3.50
C ALA A 162 13.41 7.88 -3.29
N PRO A 163 12.80 8.94 -2.75
CA PRO A 163 13.53 10.16 -2.39
C PRO A 163 14.54 9.89 -1.27
N SER A 164 15.54 10.76 -1.14
CA SER A 164 16.48 10.69 -0.03
C SER A 164 15.80 11.16 1.25
N TYR A 165 15.65 10.27 2.24
CA TYR A 165 15.06 10.55 3.54
C TYR A 165 16.09 11.00 4.59
N ASN A 166 17.26 11.47 4.15
CA ASN A 166 18.37 11.83 5.04
C ASN A 166 18.27 13.26 5.59
N VAL A 167 17.17 13.98 5.33
CA VAL A 167 16.98 15.38 5.73
C VAL A 167 15.65 15.48 6.49
N GLY A 168 15.75 15.68 7.80
CA GLY A 168 14.65 15.91 8.73
C GLY A 168 15.18 16.70 9.91
#